data_AF-A0A7X5DGG4-F1
#
_entry.id   AF-A0A7X5DGG4-F1
#
_cell.length_a   1.000
_cell.length_b   1.000
_cell.length_c   1.000
_cell.angle_alpha   90.00
_cell.angle_beta   90.00
_cell.angle_gamma   90.00
#
_symmetry.space_group_name_H-M   'P 1'
#
loop_
_entity.id
_entity.type
_entity.pdbx_description
1 polymer ?
#
loop_
_entity_poly.entity_id
_entity_poly.type
_entity_poly.pdbx_seq_one_letter_code
_entity_poly.pdbx_strand_id
1 'polypeptide(L)'
;MALGTVNVSGVMQSDIEEVKQDIQYVSDLIGEEANTGATVTEGTVMAKLNALLDKFTSGGVGIKKVQRGTFQEKPAGGSTVNDVTITISAVNPEKTFVILRGGAASGYASSPSVVMGYLKSLTATNFTYAGARGSVTVSPAMINYEVVEFY
;
A
#
# COMPACT_ATOMS: atom_id res chain seq x y z
N MET A 1 11.08 -19.29 -47.53
CA MET A 1 12.00 -18.22 -47.98
C MET A 1 13.40 -18.81 -48.01
N ALA A 2 14.10 -18.77 -49.14
CA ALA A 2 15.48 -19.25 -49.20
C ALA A 2 16.39 -18.28 -48.43
N LEU A 3 17.21 -18.79 -47.52
CA LEU A 3 18.21 -18.01 -46.81
C LEU A 3 19.30 -17.61 -47.81
N GLY A 4 19.37 -16.32 -48.17
CA GLY A 4 20.46 -15.78 -48.98
C GLY A 4 21.75 -15.71 -48.17
N THR A 5 22.88 -16.08 -48.78
CA THR A 5 24.21 -15.96 -48.17
C THR A 5 24.72 -14.51 -48.29
N VAL A 6 24.91 -13.84 -47.16
CA VAL A 6 25.58 -12.52 -47.09
C VAL A 6 27.05 -12.77 -46.72
N ASN A 7 27.97 -12.48 -47.64
CA ASN A 7 29.40 -12.57 -47.36
C ASN A 7 29.89 -11.21 -46.83
N VAL A 8 30.20 -11.12 -45.54
CA VAL A 8 30.65 -9.88 -44.88
C VAL A 8 32.18 -9.86 -44.87
N SER A 9 32.79 -8.86 -45.50
CA SER A 9 34.25 -8.75 -45.56
C SER A 9 34.86 -8.67 -44.16
N GLY A 10 35.88 -9.50 -43.89
CA GLY A 10 36.61 -9.52 -42.62
C GLY A 10 35.98 -10.34 -41.49
N VAL A 11 34.85 -11.00 -41.72
CA VAL A 11 34.19 -11.89 -40.75
C VAL A 11 34.38 -13.34 -41.16
N MET A 12 34.87 -14.19 -40.25
CA MET A 12 34.99 -15.62 -40.48
C MET A 12 33.70 -16.34 -40.11
N GLN A 13 33.46 -17.52 -40.71
CA GLN A 13 32.30 -18.36 -40.36
C GLN A 13 32.30 -18.74 -38.87
N SER A 14 33.49 -18.95 -38.27
CA SER A 14 33.65 -19.23 -36.85
C SER A 14 33.03 -18.15 -35.97
N ASP A 15 33.24 -16.88 -36.33
CA ASP A 15 32.78 -15.73 -35.56
C ASP A 15 31.24 -15.67 -35.58
N ILE A 16 30.65 -16.04 -36.72
CA ILE A 16 29.18 -16.13 -36.87
C ILE A 16 28.61 -17.27 -36.03
N GLU A 17 29.29 -18.42 -35.96
CA GLU A 17 28.83 -19.56 -35.15
C GLU A 17 28.98 -19.30 -33.65
N GLU A 18 30.03 -18.60 -33.22
CA GLU A 18 30.20 -18.16 -31.83
C GLU A 18 29.05 -17.26 -31.39
N VAL A 19 28.75 -16.21 -32.18
CA VAL A 19 27.63 -15.29 -31.88
C VAL A 19 26.29 -16.01 -31.80
N LYS A 20 26.03 -17.00 -32.68
CA LYS A 20 24.80 -17.80 -32.60
C LYS A 20 24.70 -18.60 -31.31
N GLN A 21 25.82 -19.17 -30.85
CA GLN A 21 25.86 -19.92 -29.59
C GLN A 21 25.58 -19.02 -28.40
N ASP A 22 26.18 -17.83 -28.36
CA ASP A 22 25.92 -16.85 -27.30
C ASP A 22 24.46 -16.41 -27.26
N ILE A 23 23.86 -16.14 -28.43
CA ILE A 23 22.44 -15.78 -28.54
C ILE A 23 21.55 -16.92 -28.04
N GLN A 24 21.85 -18.17 -28.42
CA GLN A 24 21.08 -19.33 -27.97
C GLN A 24 21.19 -19.50 -26.45
N TYR A 25 22.40 -19.40 -25.91
CA TYR A 25 22.64 -19.50 -24.48
C TYR A 25 21.83 -18.46 -23.68
N VAL A 26 21.85 -17.19 -24.10
CA VAL A 26 21.04 -16.14 -23.45
C VAL A 26 19.54 -16.41 -23.57
N SER A 27 19.07 -16.86 -24.74
CA SER A 27 17.67 -17.21 -24.95
C SER A 27 17.21 -18.33 -24.00
N ASP A 28 18.04 -19.35 -23.83
CA ASP A 28 17.75 -20.49 -22.96
C ASP A 28 17.69 -20.04 -21.49
N LEU A 29 18.67 -19.24 -21.04
CA LEU A 29 18.68 -18.70 -19.67
C LEU A 29 17.42 -17.89 -19.33
N ILE A 30 16.89 -17.10 -20.29
CA ILE A 30 15.68 -16.28 -20.10
C ILE A 30 14.43 -17.17 -19.95
N GLY A 31 14.40 -18.31 -20.65
CA GLY A 31 13.31 -19.27 -20.66
C GLY A 31 13.42 -20.38 -19.60
N GLU A 32 14.54 -20.47 -18.88
CA GLU A 32 14.78 -21.51 -17.88
C GLU A 32 14.09 -21.18 -16.55
N GLU A 33 13.25 -22.10 -16.07
CA GLU A 33 12.50 -21.92 -14.82
C GLU A 33 13.40 -22.03 -13.58
N ALA A 34 14.34 -22.98 -13.58
CA ALA A 34 15.27 -23.19 -12.48
C ALA A 34 16.30 -22.06 -12.34
N ASN A 35 16.50 -21.26 -13.39
CA ASN A 35 17.36 -20.09 -13.32
C ASN A 35 16.70 -19.01 -12.47
N THR A 36 17.17 -18.86 -11.24
CA THR A 36 16.56 -17.92 -10.30
C THR A 36 16.90 -16.46 -10.61
N GLY A 37 17.84 -16.16 -11.52
CA GLY A 37 18.27 -14.79 -11.80
C GLY A 37 18.76 -14.08 -10.53
N ALA A 38 19.42 -14.83 -9.64
CA ALA A 38 19.86 -14.40 -8.30
C ALA A 38 18.74 -14.01 -7.32
N THR A 39 17.50 -14.48 -7.54
CA THR A 39 16.42 -14.37 -6.55
C THR A 39 16.21 -15.67 -5.77
N VAL A 40 15.33 -15.64 -4.78
CA VAL A 40 14.96 -16.84 -3.98
C VAL A 40 13.84 -17.67 -4.63
N THR A 41 13.38 -17.31 -5.83
CA THR A 41 12.21 -17.92 -6.47
C THR A 41 12.51 -18.29 -7.91
N GLU A 42 12.21 -19.54 -8.25
CA GLU A 42 12.23 -20.07 -9.62
C GLU A 42 11.16 -19.38 -10.48
N GLY A 43 11.32 -19.45 -11.80
CA GLY A 43 10.45 -18.82 -12.78
C GLY A 43 11.23 -18.11 -13.87
N THR A 44 10.74 -18.22 -15.10
CA THR A 44 11.31 -17.53 -16.27
C THR A 44 11.29 -16.01 -16.07
N VAL A 45 12.16 -15.29 -16.77
CA VAL A 45 12.21 -13.81 -16.69
C VAL A 45 10.86 -13.19 -17.08
N MET A 46 10.18 -13.74 -18.09
CA MET A 46 8.87 -13.25 -18.53
C MET A 46 7.77 -13.54 -17.50
N ALA A 47 7.79 -14.69 -16.83
CA ALA A 47 6.86 -14.99 -15.76
C ALA A 47 7.03 -14.02 -14.57
N LYS A 48 8.28 -13.71 -14.19
CA LYS A 48 8.61 -12.74 -13.14
C LYS A 48 8.17 -11.32 -13.52
N LEU A 49 8.40 -10.90 -14.77
CA LEU A 49 7.94 -9.61 -15.27
C LEU A 49 6.42 -9.51 -15.27
N ASN A 50 5.72 -10.55 -15.73
CA ASN A 50 4.25 -10.60 -15.71
C ASN A 50 3.71 -10.58 -14.27
N ALA A 51 4.35 -11.29 -13.33
CA ALA A 51 3.96 -11.25 -11.92
C ALA A 51 4.16 -9.87 -11.30
N LEU A 52 5.23 -9.15 -11.66
CA LEU A 52 5.41 -7.76 -11.24
C LEU A 52 4.31 -6.88 -11.84
N LEU A 53 4.05 -6.98 -13.14
CA LEU A 53 2.99 -6.22 -13.80
C LEU A 53 1.63 -6.47 -13.14
N ASP A 54 1.28 -7.73 -12.88
CA ASP A 54 0.06 -8.12 -12.17
C ASP A 54 0.03 -7.51 -10.75
N LYS A 55 1.13 -7.61 -10.00
CA LYS A 55 1.25 -6.97 -8.68
C LYS A 55 1.11 -5.45 -8.72
N PHE A 56 1.52 -4.77 -9.78
CA PHE A 56 1.34 -3.32 -9.91
C PHE A 56 -0.07 -2.94 -10.39
N THR A 57 -0.72 -3.79 -11.18
CA THR A 57 -1.98 -3.46 -11.88
C THR A 57 -3.23 -4.01 -11.22
N SER A 58 -3.16 -5.18 -10.58
CA SER A 58 -4.31 -5.88 -10.00
C SER A 58 -4.15 -6.09 -8.49
N GLY A 59 -2.98 -6.53 -8.06
CA GLY A 59 -2.67 -6.84 -6.66
C GLY A 59 -2.18 -5.64 -5.86
N GLY A 60 -1.87 -4.55 -6.54
CA GLY A 60 -1.29 -3.26 -6.12
C GLY A 60 -0.07 -3.27 -5.19
N VAL A 61 0.81 -2.30 -5.39
CA VAL A 61 1.85 -1.92 -4.43
C VAL A 61 1.56 -0.51 -3.95
N GLY A 62 1.25 -0.38 -2.67
CA GLY A 62 1.01 0.92 -2.03
C GLY A 62 -0.44 1.15 -1.62
N ILE A 63 -0.86 2.41 -1.73
CA ILE A 63 -2.17 2.89 -1.24
C ILE A 63 -3.24 2.57 -2.28
N LYS A 64 -4.23 1.77 -1.88
CA LYS A 64 -5.39 1.41 -2.70
C LYS A 64 -6.40 2.54 -2.77
N LYS A 65 -6.70 3.18 -1.63
CA LYS A 65 -7.54 4.38 -1.59
C LYS A 65 -7.39 5.15 -0.30
N VAL A 66 -7.71 6.44 -0.38
CA VAL A 66 -7.78 7.36 0.76
C VAL A 66 -9.17 7.98 0.82
N GLN A 67 -9.84 7.84 1.95
CA GLN A 67 -11.10 8.53 2.23
C GLN A 67 -10.83 9.63 3.24
N ARG A 68 -11.34 10.83 2.98
CA ARG A 68 -11.13 12.00 3.86
C ARG A 68 -12.47 12.59 4.28
N GLY A 69 -12.50 13.19 5.46
CA GLY A 69 -13.65 13.94 5.90
C GLY A 69 -13.42 14.60 7.25
N THR A 70 -14.49 15.19 7.77
CA THR A 70 -14.46 15.89 9.06
C THR A 70 -15.73 15.56 9.84
N PHE A 71 -15.61 15.48 11.16
CA PHE A 71 -16.77 15.39 12.05
C PHE A 71 -16.54 16.23 13.30
N GLN A 72 -17.62 16.65 13.94
CA GLN A 72 -17.54 17.30 15.25
C GLN A 72 -17.60 16.24 16.34
N GLU A 73 -16.67 16.27 17.29
CA GLU A 73 -16.78 15.40 18.45
C GLU A 73 -17.85 15.89 19.43
N LYS A 74 -18.17 15.06 20.43
CA LYS A 74 -19.04 15.46 21.55
C LYS A 74 -18.23 16.25 22.60
N PRO A 75 -18.85 17.20 23.31
CA PRO A 75 -18.20 17.91 24.41
C PRO A 75 -17.64 16.93 25.46
N ALA A 76 -16.41 17.12 25.94
CA ALA A 76 -15.92 16.33 27.07
C ALA A 76 -16.37 16.98 28.38
N GLY A 77 -16.71 16.16 29.37
CA GLY A 77 -17.05 16.58 30.74
C GLY A 77 -17.58 15.39 31.53
N GLY A 78 -17.39 15.40 32.85
CA GLY A 78 -17.94 14.38 33.75
C GLY A 78 -17.53 12.93 33.42
N SER A 79 -16.37 12.73 32.79
CA SER A 79 -15.85 11.41 32.40
C SER A 79 -16.80 10.53 31.55
N THR A 80 -17.78 11.13 30.87
CA THR A 80 -18.79 10.40 30.09
C THR A 80 -18.20 9.79 28.82
N VAL A 81 -18.77 8.67 28.33
CA VAL A 81 -18.35 8.04 27.07
C VAL A 81 -18.95 8.82 25.90
N ASN A 82 -18.08 9.33 25.03
CA ASN A 82 -18.40 10.30 23.98
C ASN A 82 -18.14 9.76 22.57
N ASP A 83 -18.48 8.49 22.35
CA ASP A 83 -18.20 7.84 21.08
C ASP A 83 -18.98 8.47 19.93
N VAL A 84 -18.31 8.56 18.78
CA VAL A 84 -18.86 8.98 17.49
C VAL A 84 -18.52 7.91 16.46
N THR A 85 -19.52 7.38 15.76
CA THR A 85 -19.33 6.41 14.68
C THR A 85 -19.46 7.14 13.35
N ILE A 86 -18.46 6.95 12.48
CA ILE A 86 -18.38 7.58 11.17
C ILE A 86 -18.51 6.50 10.11
N THR A 87 -19.49 6.64 9.22
CA THR A 87 -19.65 5.77 8.06
C THR A 87 -18.63 6.15 6.99
N ILE A 88 -17.98 5.13 6.44
CA ILE A 88 -17.01 5.23 5.35
C ILE A 88 -17.38 4.25 4.24
N SER A 89 -16.82 4.46 3.06
CA SER A 89 -16.89 3.46 1.99
C SER A 89 -16.15 2.18 2.40
N ALA A 90 -16.60 1.03 1.89
CA ALA A 90 -16.08 -0.28 2.29
C ALA A 90 -14.55 -0.39 2.18
N VAL A 91 -13.83 -0.79 3.23
CA VAL A 91 -12.37 -1.05 3.28
C VAL A 91 -12.08 -2.46 3.80
N ASN A 92 -10.86 -2.96 3.60
CA ASN A 92 -10.35 -4.09 4.38
C ASN A 92 -9.70 -3.60 5.69
N PRO A 93 -10.27 -3.87 6.89
CA PRO A 93 -9.74 -3.37 8.16
C PRO A 93 -8.32 -3.83 8.48
N GLU A 94 -7.91 -5.01 8.04
CA GLU A 94 -6.57 -5.56 8.31
C GLU A 94 -5.46 -4.85 7.52
N LYS A 95 -5.85 -4.19 6.42
CA LYS A 95 -4.96 -3.44 5.53
C LYS A 95 -5.19 -1.94 5.60
N THR A 96 -5.84 -1.46 6.66
CA THR A 96 -6.26 -0.06 6.76
C THR A 96 -5.87 0.52 8.10
N PHE A 97 -5.40 1.76 8.08
CA PHE A 97 -5.31 2.58 9.30
C PHE A 97 -6.11 3.87 9.13
N VAL A 98 -6.46 4.48 10.27
CA VAL A 98 -7.16 5.77 10.32
C VAL A 98 -6.23 6.79 10.97
N ILE A 99 -6.03 7.92 10.29
CA ILE A 99 -5.39 9.10 10.85
C ILE A 99 -6.49 10.02 11.36
N LEU A 100 -6.33 10.51 12.59
CA LEU A 100 -7.21 11.50 13.22
C LEU A 100 -6.40 12.75 13.57
N ARG A 101 -6.92 13.92 13.23
CA ARG A 101 -6.25 15.21 13.51
C ARG A 101 -7.23 16.25 14.04
N GLY A 102 -6.84 16.94 15.11
CA GLY A 102 -7.65 17.95 15.79
C GLY A 102 -8.14 17.50 17.15
N GLY A 103 -9.26 18.06 17.60
CA GLY A 103 -9.94 17.67 18.83
C GLY A 103 -9.77 18.65 19.99
N ALA A 104 -10.77 18.68 20.86
CA ALA A 104 -10.99 19.59 21.97
C ALA A 104 -9.91 19.43 23.04
N ALA A 105 -9.42 18.21 23.21
CA ALA A 105 -8.35 17.87 24.12
C ALA A 105 -6.95 18.22 23.59
N SER A 106 -6.80 18.68 22.34
CA SER A 106 -5.47 19.00 21.78
C SER A 106 -4.75 20.10 22.55
N GLY A 107 -5.47 21.09 23.09
CA GLY A 107 -4.93 22.13 23.97
C GLY A 107 -4.61 21.64 25.40
N TYR A 108 -4.96 20.39 25.73
CA TYR A 108 -4.79 19.77 27.04
C TYR A 108 -3.89 18.53 26.99
N ALA A 109 -3.05 18.41 25.95
CA ALA A 109 -2.22 17.22 25.72
C ALA A 109 -1.30 16.86 26.91
N SER A 110 -0.95 17.83 27.76
CA SER A 110 -0.15 17.63 28.98
C SER A 110 -0.96 17.61 30.28
N SER A 111 -2.30 17.66 30.21
CA SER A 111 -3.17 17.69 31.38
C SER A 111 -3.54 16.27 31.84
N PRO A 112 -3.33 15.91 33.12
CA PRO A 112 -3.81 14.64 33.65
C PRO A 112 -5.35 14.58 33.76
N SER A 113 -6.03 15.72 33.59
CA SER A 113 -7.48 15.83 33.74
C SER A 113 -8.28 15.51 32.47
N VAL A 114 -7.61 15.29 31.33
CA VAL A 114 -8.25 15.01 30.04
C VAL A 114 -7.54 13.87 29.32
N VAL A 115 -8.32 12.87 28.92
CA VAL A 115 -7.93 11.81 28.00
C VAL A 115 -8.27 12.26 26.59
N MET A 116 -7.28 12.26 25.69
CA MET A 116 -7.48 12.57 24.28
C MET A 116 -8.37 11.52 23.62
N GLY A 117 -9.17 11.95 22.65
CA GLY A 117 -9.92 11.01 21.84
C GLY A 117 -9.02 10.22 20.91
N TYR A 118 -9.44 9.02 20.55
CA TYR A 118 -8.64 8.07 19.79
C TYR A 118 -9.52 7.17 18.91
N LEU A 119 -8.89 6.45 17.97
CA LEU A 119 -9.57 5.43 17.19
C LEU A 119 -9.93 4.25 18.11
N LYS A 120 -11.23 4.05 18.35
CA LYS A 120 -11.72 2.96 19.20
C LYS A 120 -11.82 1.65 18.44
N SER A 121 -12.32 1.70 17.21
CA SER A 121 -12.45 0.53 16.33
C SER A 121 -12.55 0.93 14.87
N LEU A 122 -12.17 0.02 13.98
CA LEU A 122 -12.37 0.10 12.54
C LEU A 122 -13.06 -1.18 12.07
N THR A 123 -14.12 -1.02 11.29
CA THR A 123 -14.78 -2.11 10.57
C THR A 123 -14.76 -1.83 9.08
N ALA A 124 -15.33 -2.72 8.27
CA ALA A 124 -15.34 -2.56 6.83
C ALA A 124 -16.01 -1.26 6.36
N THR A 125 -17.06 -0.78 7.05
CA THR A 125 -17.86 0.36 6.57
C THR A 125 -17.96 1.51 7.55
N ASN A 126 -17.28 1.42 8.70
CA ASN A 126 -17.28 2.47 9.69
C ASN A 126 -16.02 2.42 10.55
N PHE A 127 -15.70 3.56 11.16
CA PHE A 127 -14.81 3.59 12.31
C PHE A 127 -15.52 4.28 13.47
N THR A 128 -15.14 3.92 14.69
CA THR A 128 -15.62 4.58 15.90
C THR A 128 -14.47 5.38 16.51
N TYR A 129 -14.70 6.66 16.70
CA TYR A 129 -13.86 7.54 17.50
C TYR A 129 -14.34 7.52 18.94
N ALA A 130 -13.47 7.15 19.87
CA ALA A 130 -13.69 7.43 21.29
C ALA A 130 -13.45 8.91 21.53
N GLY A 131 -14.48 9.65 21.90
CA GLY A 131 -14.36 11.08 22.21
C GLY A 131 -13.46 11.34 23.41
N ALA A 132 -12.93 12.57 23.49
CA ALA A 132 -12.19 13.02 24.66
C ALA A 132 -13.04 12.88 25.94
N ARG A 133 -12.37 12.62 27.06
CA ARG A 133 -13.00 12.44 28.39
C ARG A 133 -12.20 13.23 29.42
N GLY A 134 -12.86 13.89 30.36
CA GLY A 134 -12.14 14.62 31.41
C GLY A 134 -13.01 15.03 32.58
N SER A 135 -12.35 15.42 33.67
CA SER A 135 -12.99 15.99 34.86
C SER A 135 -13.41 17.46 34.64
N VAL A 136 -12.83 18.12 33.64
CA VAL A 136 -13.18 19.47 33.19
C VAL A 136 -14.04 19.40 31.93
N THR A 137 -14.91 20.39 31.77
CA THR A 137 -15.69 20.55 30.54
C THR A 137 -14.84 21.19 29.45
N VAL A 138 -14.75 20.56 28.29
CA VAL A 138 -14.12 21.15 27.09
C VAL A 138 -15.12 21.23 25.95
N SER A 139 -15.14 22.37 25.26
CA SER A 139 -16.00 22.59 24.10
C SER A 139 -15.64 21.62 22.97
N PRO A 140 -16.63 21.10 22.23
CA PRO A 140 -16.37 20.17 21.13
C PRO A 140 -15.56 20.87 20.03
N ALA A 141 -14.64 20.12 19.39
CA ALA A 141 -13.89 20.59 18.24
C ALA A 141 -14.11 19.70 17.02
N MET A 142 -13.68 20.20 15.87
CA MET A 142 -13.65 19.44 14.64
C MET A 142 -12.46 18.48 14.61
N ILE A 143 -12.72 17.25 14.17
CA ILE A 143 -11.74 16.23 13.86
C ILE A 143 -11.73 16.04 12.35
N ASN A 144 -10.53 16.08 11.76
CA ASN A 144 -10.29 15.64 10.39
C ASN A 144 -9.85 14.17 10.42
N TYR A 145 -10.34 13.37 9.48
CA TYR A 145 -9.92 11.98 9.35
C TYR A 145 -9.40 11.67 7.95
N GLU A 146 -8.46 10.72 7.89
CA GLU A 146 -8.06 10.03 6.67
C GLU A 146 -8.07 8.52 6.92
N VAL A 147 -8.85 7.77 6.14
CA VAL A 147 -8.83 6.30 6.13
C VAL A 147 -8.01 5.86 4.94
N VAL A 148 -6.87 5.21 5.20
CA VAL A 148 -5.90 4.81 4.19
C VAL A 148 -5.88 3.29 4.10
N GLU A 149 -6.41 2.75 2.99
CA GLU A 149 -6.39 1.31 2.69
C GLU A 149 -5.21 1.00 1.76
N PHE A 150 -4.49 -0.06 2.05
CA PHE A 150 -3.42 -0.62 1.23
C PHE A 150 -3.93 -1.83 0.45
N TYR A 151 -3.25 -2.14 -0.64
CA TYR A 151 -3.58 -3.28 -1.48
C TYR A 151 -3.38 -4.63 -0.79
#